data_AF-A0A973DY41-F1
#
_entry.id   AF-A0A973DY41-F1
#
_cell.length_a   1.000
_cell.length_b   1.000
_cell.length_c   1.000
_cell.angle_alpha   90.00
_cell.angle_beta   90.00
_cell.angle_gamma   90.00
#
_symmetry.space_group_name_H-M   'P 1'
#
loop_
_entity.id
_entity.type
_entity.pdbx_description
1 polymer ?
#
loop_
_entity_poly.entity_id
_entity_poly.type
_entity_poly.pdbx_seq_one_letter_code
_entity_poly.pdbx_strand_id
1 'polypeptide(L)'
;MTGTALALAGFASLFVLLFVRVPVGVAMMAVGAGGIWMIRPPAAMPVVATEIFGEAANYSLTILPLFILMGNLAGVSGMSRDLYAAAHSWFGHL
;
A
#
# COMPACT_ATOMS: atom_id res chain seq x y z
N MET A 1 -12.39 -11.86 -29.10
CA MET A 1 -10.96 -11.53 -29.34
C MET A 1 -10.13 -12.72 -28.90
N THR A 2 -9.06 -13.08 -29.62
CA THR A 2 -8.10 -14.07 -29.14
C THR A 2 -7.42 -13.55 -27.88
N GLY A 3 -7.11 -14.43 -26.91
CA GLY A 3 -6.51 -14.02 -25.62
C GLY A 3 -5.19 -13.27 -25.79
N THR A 4 -4.43 -13.59 -26.84
CA THR A 4 -3.20 -12.89 -27.22
C THR A 4 -3.43 -11.45 -27.68
N ALA A 5 -4.50 -11.19 -28.43
CA ALA A 5 -4.84 -9.84 -28.88
C ALA A 5 -5.24 -8.92 -27.70
N LEU A 6 -5.99 -9.46 -26.74
CA LEU A 6 -6.32 -8.75 -25.49
C LEU A 6 -5.07 -8.44 -24.67
N ALA A 7 -4.14 -9.40 -24.56
CA ALA A 7 -2.88 -9.20 -23.85
C ALA A 7 -2.02 -8.11 -24.51
N LEU A 8 -1.87 -8.14 -25.84
CA LEU A 8 -1.12 -7.12 -26.57
C LEU A 8 -1.77 -5.73 -26.47
N ALA A 9 -3.10 -5.66 -26.57
CA ALA A 9 -3.84 -4.40 -26.42
C ALA A 9 -3.72 -3.82 -25.00
N GLY A 10 -3.82 -4.67 -23.96
CA GLY A 10 -3.60 -4.26 -22.56
C GLY A 10 -2.17 -3.81 -22.30
N PHE A 11 -1.18 -4.52 -22.85
CA PHE A 11 0.21 -4.12 -22.74
C PHE A 11 0.48 -2.77 -23.41
N ALA A 12 -0.01 -2.58 -24.64
CA ALA A 12 0.14 -1.32 -25.35
C ALA A 12 -0.56 -0.15 -24.63
N SER A 13 -1.77 -0.37 -24.11
CA SER A 13 -2.51 0.68 -23.40
C SER A 13 -1.84 1.09 -22.09
N LEU A 14 -1.19 0.15 -21.37
CA LEU A 14 -0.38 0.46 -20.20
C LEU A 14 0.75 1.42 -20.55
N PHE A 15 1.52 1.14 -21.61
CA PHE A 15 2.60 2.02 -22.05
C PHE A 15 2.10 3.40 -22.45
N VAL A 16 0.97 3.48 -23.16
CA VAL A 16 0.35 4.76 -23.50
C VAL A 16 0.02 5.57 -22.25
N LEU A 17 -0.56 4.96 -21.21
CA LEU A 17 -0.85 5.65 -19.95
C LEU A 17 0.42 6.12 -19.22
N LEU A 18 1.48 5.31 -19.24
CA LEU A 18 2.77 5.69 -18.68
C LEU A 18 3.41 6.86 -19.43
N PHE A 19 3.29 6.91 -20.76
CA PHE A 19 3.78 8.05 -21.56
C PHE A 19 3.06 9.36 -21.23
N VAL A 20 1.76 9.29 -20.89
CA VAL A 20 0.96 10.44 -20.42
C VAL A 20 1.25 10.80 -18.95
N ARG A 21 2.24 10.15 -18.32
CA ARG A 21 2.66 10.35 -16.92
C ARG A 21 1.56 10.04 -15.90
N VAL A 22 0.65 9.12 -16.23
CA VAL A 22 -0.29 8.59 -15.25
C VAL A 22 0.51 7.81 -14.18
N PRO A 23 0.21 7.98 -12.88
CA PRO A 23 0.85 7.18 -11.84
C PRO A 23 0.75 5.68 -12.14
N VAL A 24 1.86 4.96 -12.00
CA VAL A 24 1.96 3.54 -12.41
C VAL A 24 0.85 2.69 -11.78
N GLY A 25 0.55 2.90 -10.49
CA GLY A 25 -0.53 2.17 -9.81
C GLY A 25 -1.91 2.40 -10.44
N VAL A 26 -2.23 3.63 -10.83
CA VAL A 26 -3.50 3.97 -11.50
C VAL A 26 -3.57 3.35 -12.89
N ALA A 27 -2.47 3.37 -13.63
CA ALA A 27 -2.38 2.73 -14.94
C ALA A 27 -2.55 1.21 -14.83
N MET A 28 -1.89 0.57 -13.87
CA MET A 28 -2.02 -0.88 -13.63
C MET A 28 -3.45 -1.27 -13.21
N MET A 29 -4.07 -0.49 -12.32
CA MET A 29 -5.48 -0.71 -11.95
C MET A 29 -6.43 -0.58 -13.13
N ALA A 30 -6.30 0.48 -13.94
CA ALA A 30 -7.21 0.71 -15.07
C ALA A 30 -7.09 -0.38 -16.14
N VAL A 31 -5.86 -0.74 -16.53
CA VAL A 31 -5.61 -1.76 -17.56
C VAL A 31 -5.99 -3.15 -17.05
N GLY A 32 -5.63 -3.49 -15.81
CA GLY A 32 -5.98 -4.76 -15.19
C GLY A 32 -7.50 -4.93 -15.02
N ALA A 33 -8.18 -3.93 -14.47
CA ALA A 33 -9.64 -3.92 -14.32
C ALA A 33 -10.35 -4.03 -15.67
N GLY A 34 -9.90 -3.26 -16.67
CA GLY A 34 -10.45 -3.30 -18.03
C GLY A 34 -10.26 -4.67 -18.71
N GLY A 35 -9.09 -5.29 -18.54
CA GLY A 35 -8.81 -6.63 -19.04
C GLY A 35 -9.70 -7.70 -18.40
N ILE A 36 -9.87 -7.67 -17.08
CA ILE A 36 -10.75 -8.60 -16.37
C ILE A 36 -12.21 -8.37 -16.79
N TRP A 37 -12.63 -7.11 -16.97
CA TRP A 37 -13.98 -6.78 -17.41
C TRP A 37 -14.31 -7.34 -18.79
N MET A 38 -13.35 -7.34 -19.73
CA MET A 38 -13.54 -7.93 -21.06
C MET A 38 -13.59 -9.48 -21.05
N ILE A 39 -12.96 -10.14 -20.07
CA ILE A 39 -12.90 -11.61 -20.00
C ILE A 39 -14.03 -12.18 -19.12
N ARG A 40 -14.25 -11.59 -17.94
CA ARG A 40 -15.26 -11.99 -16.94
C ARG A 40 -15.81 -10.74 -16.22
N PRO A 41 -16.81 -10.05 -16.81
CA PRO A 41 -17.39 -8.84 -16.23
C PRO A 41 -17.80 -8.95 -14.75
N PRO A 42 -18.43 -10.05 -14.29
CA PRO A 42 -18.83 -10.18 -12.89
C PRO A 42 -17.65 -10.23 -11.90
N ALA A 43 -16.46 -10.63 -12.35
CA ALA A 43 -15.27 -10.75 -11.51
C ALA A 43 -14.45 -9.45 -11.45
N ALA A 44 -14.69 -8.48 -12.35
CA ALA A 44 -13.86 -7.29 -12.47
C ALA A 44 -13.85 -6.43 -11.20
N MET A 45 -15.03 -6.09 -10.68
CA MET A 45 -15.15 -5.27 -9.46
C MET A 45 -14.69 -6.00 -8.19
N PRO A 46 -15.09 -7.27 -7.95
CA PRO A 46 -14.58 -8.03 -6.81
C PRO A 46 -13.06 -8.13 -6.79
N VAL A 47 -12.41 -8.45 -7.92
CA VAL A 47 -10.95 -8.61 -7.97
C VAL A 47 -10.24 -7.29 -7.64
N VAL A 48 -10.67 -6.19 -8.26
CA VAL A 48 -10.08 -4.87 -7.98
C VAL A 48 -10.23 -4.48 -6.51
N ALA A 49 -11.40 -4.72 -5.91
CA ALA A 49 -11.60 -4.44 -4.50
C ALA A 49 -10.64 -5.27 -3.62
N THR A 50 -10.56 -6.58 -3.84
CA THR A 50 -9.73 -7.47 -3.02
C THR A 50 -8.24 -7.12 -3.12
N GLU A 51 -7.74 -6.78 -4.30
CA GLU A 51 -6.34 -6.37 -4.52
C GLU A 51 -6.00 -5.06 -3.78
N ILE A 52 -6.87 -4.05 -3.89
CA ILE A 52 -6.68 -2.75 -3.21
C ILE A 52 -6.66 -2.93 -1.69
N PHE A 53 -7.62 -3.68 -1.16
CA PHE A 53 -7.68 -3.94 0.28
C PHE A 53 -6.54 -4.84 0.75
N GLY A 54 -6.12 -5.81 -0.07
CA GLY A 54 -4.97 -6.67 0.23
C GLY A 54 -3.67 -5.88 0.37
N GLU A 55 -3.43 -4.92 -0.52
CA GLU A 55 -2.22 -4.10 -0.45
C GLU A 55 -2.27 -3.09 0.70
N ALA A 56 -3.44 -2.50 0.99
CA ALA A 56 -3.60 -1.63 2.16
C ALA A 56 -3.43 -2.39 3.49
N ALA A 57 -3.85 -3.65 3.53
CA ALA A 57 -3.65 -4.56 4.65
C ALA A 57 -2.27 -5.25 4.64
N ASN A 58 -1.37 -4.86 3.72
CA ASN A 58 -0.03 -5.40 3.69
C ASN A 58 0.67 -5.12 5.02
N TYR A 59 1.29 -6.16 5.57
CA TYR A 59 1.92 -6.15 6.88
C TYR A 59 2.93 -4.99 7.01
N SER A 60 3.66 -4.70 5.93
CA SER A 60 4.65 -3.61 5.90
C SER A 60 4.03 -2.22 6.09
N LEU A 61 2.87 -1.97 5.48
CA LEU A 61 2.17 -0.69 5.61
C LEU A 61 1.43 -0.59 6.95
N THR A 62 0.94 -1.71 7.49
CA THR A 62 0.25 -1.76 8.79
C THR A 62 1.19 -1.48 9.97
N ILE A 63 2.48 -1.80 9.85
CA ILE A 63 3.48 -1.47 10.86
C ILE A 63 3.58 0.05 11.07
N LEU A 64 3.37 0.86 10.02
CA LEU A 64 3.58 2.31 10.05
C LEU A 64 2.57 3.03 10.97
N PRO A 65 1.24 2.83 10.86
CA PRO A 65 0.28 3.34 11.83
C PRO A 65 0.49 2.83 13.25
N LEU A 66 0.88 1.57 13.42
CA LEU A 66 1.15 0.99 14.74
C LEU A 66 2.37 1.64 15.41
N PHE A 67 3.43 1.92 14.64
CA PHE A 67 4.59 2.68 15.13
C PHE A 67 4.23 4.11 15.53
N ILE A 68 3.40 4.78 14.72
CA ILE A 68 2.89 6.13 15.04
C ILE A 68 2.06 6.08 16.33
N LEU A 69 1.17 5.09 16.47
CA LEU A 69 0.33 4.92 17.65
C LEU A 69 1.19 4.64 18.89
N MET A 70 2.16 3.73 18.80
CA MET A 70 3.10 3.42 19.88
C MET A 70 3.89 4.66 20.30
N GLY A 71 4.41 5.43 19.34
CA GLY A 71 5.14 6.68 19.62
C GLY A 71 4.28 7.71 20.35
N ASN A 72 3.01 7.87 19.93
CA ASN A 72 2.07 8.77 20.59
C ASN A 72 1.75 8.31 22.03
N LEU A 73 1.51 7.01 22.22
CA LEU A 73 1.29 6.42 23.54
C LEU A 73 2.51 6.57 24.46
N ALA A 74 3.73 6.35 23.95
CA ALA A 74 4.96 6.54 24.72
C ALA A 74 5.17 8.01 25.12
N GLY A 75 4.79 8.95 24.26
CA GLY A 75 4.83 10.38 24.55
C GLY A 75 3.81 10.82 25.60
N VAL A 76 2.55 10.39 25.46
CA VAL A 76 1.46 10.78 26.39
C VAL A 76 1.57 10.10 27.75
N SER A 77 2.01 8.84 27.80
CA SER A 77 2.16 8.10 29.07
C SER A 77 3.31 8.59 29.94
N GLY A 78 4.16 9.49 29.44
CA GLY A 78 5.36 9.94 30.16
C GLY A 78 6.49 8.89 30.17
N MET A 79 6.33 7.76 29.49
CA MET A 79 7.32 6.69 29.42
C MET A 79 8.70 7.20 28.98
N SER A 80 8.76 8.13 28.01
CA SER A 80 10.03 8.75 27.60
C SER A 80 10.73 9.48 28.74
N ARG A 81 9.97 10.10 29.64
CA ARG A 81 10.48 10.87 30.78
C ARG A 81 10.95 9.93 31.89
N ASP A 82 10.21 8.85 32.14
CA ASP A 82 10.59 7.81 33.10
C ASP A 82 11.85 7.06 32.66
N LEU A 83 11.97 6.74 31.36
CA LEU A 83 13.17 6.15 30.79
C LEU A 83 14.39 7.07 30.90
N TYR A 84 14.20 8.38 30.69
CA TYR A 84 15.27 9.36 30.89
C TYR A 84 15.70 9.44 32.36
N ALA A 85 14.75 9.48 33.29
CA ALA A 85 15.03 9.51 34.72
C ALA A 85 15.77 8.23 35.18
N ALA A 86 15.35 7.06 34.70
CA ALA A 86 16.01 5.79 34.96
C ALA A 86 17.46 5.78 34.44
N ALA A 87 17.67 6.17 33.18
CA ALA A 87 19.01 6.27 32.59
C ALA A 87 19.90 7.28 33.35
N HIS A 88 19.35 8.43 33.74
CA HIS A 88 20.07 9.44 34.52
C HIS A 88 20.44 8.94 35.91
N SER A 89 19.56 8.20 36.59
CA SER A 89 19.87 7.60 37.89
C SER A 89 20.94 6.50 37.81
N TRP A 90 21.11 5.86 36.65
CA TRP A 90 22.09 4.79 36.47
C TRP A 90 23.47 5.32 36.07
N PHE A 91 23.51 6.27 35.13
CA PHE A 91 24.75 6.81 34.56
C PHE A 91 25.16 8.17 35.12
N GLY A 92 24.25 8.94 35.71
CA GLY A 92 24.56 10.24 36.32
C GLY A 92 25.29 10.15 37.66
N HIS A 93 25.50 8.94 38.18
CA HIS A 93 26.33 8.67 39.35
C HIS A 93 27.77 8.22 39.00
N LEU A 94 28.15 8.22 37.70
CA LEU A 94 29.54 8.12 37.23
C LEU A 94 30.13 9.52 37.10
#